data_AF-A0A528AZH7-F1
#
_entry.id   AF-A0A528AZH7-F1
#
_cell.length_a   1.000
_cell.length_b   1.000
_cell.length_c   1.000
_cell.angle_alpha   90.00
_cell.angle_beta   90.00
_cell.angle_gamma   90.00
#
_symmetry.space_group_name_H-M   'P 1'
#
loop_
_entity.id
_entity.type
_entity.pdbx_description
1 polymer ?
#
loop_
_entity_poly.entity_id
_entity_poly.type
_entity_poly.pdbx_seq_one_letter_code
_entity_poly.pdbx_strand_id
1 'polypeptide(L)' 'MPYHFEDFALDGDRRELRRGNELVSVEPQVFDLLQYLIRNRERVVSKDDLVDAVWQGRIIS' A
#
# COMPACT_ATOMS: atom_id res chain seq x y z
N MET A 1 0.37 10.89 9.08
CA MET A 1 0.03 11.83 7.96
C MET A 1 -0.29 11.00 6.72
N PRO A 2 -1.47 11.19 6.09
CA PRO A 2 -1.86 10.40 4.93
C PRO A 2 -1.06 10.76 3.68
N TYR A 3 -0.76 9.74 2.87
CA TYR A 3 -0.21 9.94 1.53
C TYR A 3 -1.35 10.20 0.55
N HIS A 4 -1.16 11.13 -0.38
CA HIS A 4 -2.14 11.46 -1.41
C HIS A 4 -1.60 11.14 -2.80
N PHE A 5 -2.42 10.51 -3.62
CA PHE A 5 -2.11 10.22 -5.02
C PHE A 5 -3.41 10.19 -5.82
N GLU A 6 -3.50 11.02 -6.87
CA GLU A 6 -4.77 11.26 -7.58
C GLU A 6 -5.91 11.58 -6.59
N ASP A 7 -7.06 10.92 -6.74
CA ASP A 7 -8.20 11.06 -5.84
C ASP A 7 -8.05 10.27 -4.53
N PHE A 8 -6.94 9.56 -4.31
CA PHE A 8 -6.77 8.65 -3.19
C PHE A 8 -5.99 9.27 -2.03
N ALA A 9 -6.44 8.95 -0.81
CA ALA A 9 -5.72 9.21 0.42
C ALA A 9 -5.49 7.89 1.17
N LEU A 10 -4.22 7.55 1.41
CA LEU A 10 -3.80 6.37 2.17
C LEU A 10 -3.33 6.80 3.55
N ASP A 11 -4.15 6.54 4.56
CA ASP A 11 -3.86 6.83 5.96
C ASP A 11 -3.26 5.60 6.64
N GLY A 12 -1.94 5.65 6.87
CA GLY A 12 -1.21 4.57 7.54
C GLY A 12 -1.49 4.46 9.04
N ASP A 13 -1.91 5.56 9.68
CA ASP A 13 -2.19 5.60 11.12
C ASP A 13 -3.55 4.94 11.40
N ARG A 14 -4.51 5.13 10.48
CA ARG A 14 -5.87 4.54 10.57
C ARG A 14 -6.04 3.24 9.79
N ARG A 15 -5.07 2.87 8.96
CA ARG A 15 -5.20 1.79 7.96
C ARG A 15 -6.45 1.95 7.08
N GLU A 16 -6.67 3.16 6.58
CA GLU A 16 -7.80 3.50 5.70
C GLU A 16 -7.29 3.92 4.33
N LEU A 17 -7.91 3.38 3.27
CA LEU A 17 -7.83 3.94 1.92
C LEU A 17 -9.11 4.71 1.65
N ARG A 18 -8.98 5.95 1.19
CA ARG A 18 -10.11 6.79 0.78
C ARG A 18 -9.98 7.19 -0.67
N ARG A 19 -11.11 7.32 -1.36
CA ARG A 19 -11.22 7.99 -2.66
C ARG A 19 -12.10 9.21 -2.49
N GLY A 20 -11.52 10.40 -2.55
CA GLY A 20 -12.16 11.62 -2.07
C GLY A 20 -12.59 11.45 -0.60
N ASN A 21 -13.89 11.47 -0.34
CA ASN A 21 -14.46 11.29 1.00
C ASN A 21 -14.92 9.86 1.32
N GLU A 22 -14.91 8.94 0.34
CA GLU A 22 -15.43 7.58 0.50
C GLU A 22 -14.35 6.61 0.99
N LEU A 23 -14.72 5.72 1.91
CA LEU A 23 -13.85 4.63 2.34
C LEU A 23 -13.85 3.51 1.30
N VAL A 24 -12.66 3.11 0.87
CA VAL A 24 -12.44 1.99 -0.04
C VAL A 24 -12.00 0.81 0.79
N SER A 25 -12.85 -0.22 0.87
CA SER A 25 -12.47 -1.48 1.52
C SER A 25 -11.45 -2.21 0.64
N VAL A 26 -10.29 -2.47 1.20
CA VAL A 26 -9.22 -3.24 0.56
C VAL A 26 -8.78 -4.35 1.49
N GLU A 27 -8.29 -5.44 0.90
CA GLU A 27 -7.68 -6.50 1.69
C GLU A 27 -6.44 -5.99 2.44
N PRO A 28 -6.13 -6.53 3.63
CA PRO A 28 -4.96 -6.10 4.40
C PRO A 28 -3.65 -6.14 3.60
N GLN A 29 -3.46 -7.17 2.75
CA GLN A 29 -2.27 -7.29 1.91
C GLN A 29 -2.20 -6.21 0.83
N VAL A 30 -3.34 -5.82 0.25
CA VAL A 30 -3.39 -4.74 -0.73
C VAL A 30 -3.05 -3.41 -0.06
N PHE A 31 -3.53 -3.20 1.17
CA PHE A 31 -3.15 -2.01 1.94
C PHE A 31 -1.64 -1.96 2.21
N ASP A 32 -1.08 -3.07 2.70
CA ASP A 32 0.35 -3.16 3.02
C ASP A 32 1.22 -2.99 1.74
N LEU A 33 0.78 -3.52 0.60
CA LEU A 33 1.40 -3.29 -0.71
C LEU A 33 1.41 -1.80 -1.10
N LEU A 34 0.25 -1.13 -1.06
CA LEU A 34 0.16 0.29 -1.39
C LEU A 34 1.02 1.14 -0.46
N GLN A 35 1.00 0.83 0.84
CA GLN A 35 1.82 1.49 1.84
C GLN A 35 3.32 1.28 1.58
N TYR A 36 3.73 0.08 1.20
CA TYR A 36 5.12 -0.20 0.89
C TYR A 36 5.59 0.57 -0.35
N LEU A 37 4.82 0.53 -1.44
CA LEU A 37 5.15 1.23 -2.69
C LEU A 37 5.27 2.74 -2.48
N ILE A 38 4.33 3.36 -1.78
CA ILE A 38 4.31 4.82 -1.61
C ILE A 38 5.43 5.33 -0.69
N ARG A 39 5.85 4.50 0.29
CA ARG A 39 7.01 4.78 1.15
C ARG A 39 8.33 4.64 0.41
N ASN A 40 8.38 3.79 -0.61
CA ASN A 40 9.56 3.54 -1.43
C ASN A 40 9.52 4.25 -2.81
N ARG A 41 8.65 5.25 -3.00
CA ARG A 41 8.41 5.90 -4.30
C ARG A 41 9.64 6.54 -4.96
N GLU A 42 10.69 6.81 -4.21
CA GLU A 42 11.94 7.41 -4.69
C GLU A 42 12.89 6.37 -5.33
N ARG A 43 12.52 5.09 -5.32
CA ARG A 43 13.30 4.00 -5.93
C ARG A 43 12.42 3.03 -6.69
N VAL A 44 13.05 2.28 -7.59
CA VAL A 44 12.42 1.10 -8.19
C VAL A 44 12.26 0.03 -7.11
N VAL A 45 11.07 -0.54 -7.04
CA VAL A 45 10.71 -1.66 -6.16
C VAL A 45 10.59 -2.91 -7.01
N SER A 46 11.38 -3.93 -6.72
CA SER A 46 11.34 -5.20 -7.44
C SER A 46 10.18 -6.10 -6.97
N LYS A 47 9.85 -7.12 -7.75
CA LYS A 47 8.87 -8.14 -7.32
C LYS A 47 9.33 -8.85 -6.05
N ASP A 48 10.63 -9.16 -5.96
CA ASP A 48 11.21 -9.85 -4.80
C ASP A 48 11.13 -8.97 -3.55
N ASP A 49 11.40 -7.66 -3.67
CA ASP A 49 11.23 -6.69 -2.58
C ASP A 49 9.80 -6.70 -2.03
N LEU A 50 8.80 -6.79 -2.92
CA LEU A 50 7.39 -6.83 -2.53
C LEU A 50 7.04 -8.12 -1.80
N VAL A 51 7.48 -9.27 -2.33
CA VAL A 51 7.23 -10.59 -1.72
C VAL A 51 7.85 -10.65 -0.33
N ASP A 52 9.07 -10.15 -0.16
CA ASP A 52 9.76 -10.14 1.12
C ASP A 52 9.10 -9.18 2.11
N ALA A 53 8.75 -7.97 1.69
CA ALA A 53 8.26 -6.94 2.59
C ALA A 53 6.78 -7.10 3.00
N VAL A 54 5.93 -7.59 2.10
CA VAL A 54 4.47 -7.64 2.31
C VAL A 54 4.00 -9.07 2.57
N TRP A 55 4.59 -10.06 1.90
CA TRP A 55 4.18 -11.46 2.01
C TRP A 55 5.09 -12.30 2.92
N GLN A 56 6.16 -11.73 3.47
CA GLN A 56 7.12 -12.42 4.34
C GLN A 56 7.63 -13.75 3.71
N GLY A 57 7.83 -13.75 2.39
CA GLY A 57 8.24 -14.95 1.66
C GLY A 57 7.12 -15.95 1.35
N ARG A 58 5.84 -15.64 1.60
CA ARG A 58 4.72 -16.43 1.07
C ARG A 58 4.64 -16.27 -0.44
N ILE A 59 4.75 -17.40 -1.14
CA ILE A 59 4.57 -17.45 -2.59
C ILE A 59 3.10 -17.13 -2.90
N ILE A 60 2.92 -16.15 -3.76
CA ILE A 60 1.63 -15.73 -4.31
C ILE A 60 1.62 -16.18 -5.76
N SER A 61 0.56 -16.90 -6.15
CA SER A 61 0.43 -17.50 -7.48
C SER A 61 -0.42 -16.66 -8.42
#